data_AF-A0A925S774-F1
#
_entry.id   AF-A0A925S774-F1
#
_cell.length_a   1.000
_cell.length_b   1.000
_cell.length_c   1.000
_cell.angle_alpha   90.00
_cell.angle_beta   90.00
_cell.angle_gamma   90.00
#
_symmetry.space_group_name_H-M   'P 1'
#
loop_
_entity.id
_entity.type
_entity.pdbx_description
1 polymer ?
#
loop_
_entity_poly.entity_id
_entity_poly.type
_entity_poly.pdbx_seq_one_letter_code
_entity_poly.pdbx_strand_id
1 'polypeptide(L)'
;MPGLASLSSIQEVMAKPLRQSVIISGEKPARPSYGESISQSTIIVLGDYANTGKIKVSEVLSGDPSWTNKTLTLRSPLVMGCRLQPVPSFKNGAFIYRPPQSKGGRWGITNEEYWEAFDLPDQISFVKYLVPIYKKQSEQQRLQALSELFIEQNIPKAGEFDGDPHSTFKKEFLWAITKMRKPENFEIVQKLYGRKDLSSTDKLSLQDWIGNTLDPRANSLLIEALNSKDRFVVSDAVTKLTSYYRNDKTDAALL
;
A
#
# COMPACT_ATOMS: atom_id res chain seq x y z
N MET A 1 59.38 22.39 -8.77
CA MET A 1 58.34 21.97 -7.81
C MET A 1 57.00 22.53 -8.28
N PRO A 2 55.93 21.72 -8.25
CA PRO A 2 54.66 21.99 -8.92
C PRO A 2 53.66 22.74 -8.01
N GLY A 3 52.90 23.66 -8.59
CA GLY A 3 51.72 24.25 -7.96
C GLY A 3 50.48 23.48 -8.39
N LEU A 4 49.94 22.66 -7.49
CA LEU A 4 48.67 21.96 -7.65
C LEU A 4 47.52 22.97 -7.80
N ALA A 5 46.91 23.00 -8.99
CA ALA A 5 45.62 23.64 -9.19
C ALA A 5 44.55 22.84 -8.43
N SER A 6 43.98 23.50 -7.42
CA SER A 6 42.87 23.03 -6.61
C SER A 6 41.69 22.62 -7.50
N LEU A 7 41.28 21.36 -7.38
CA LEU A 7 40.05 20.81 -7.95
C LEU A 7 38.87 21.58 -7.33
N SER A 8 38.28 22.48 -8.12
CA SER A 8 36.99 23.09 -7.81
C SER A 8 35.97 21.99 -7.57
N SER A 9 35.43 21.97 -6.35
CA SER A 9 34.34 21.12 -5.92
C SER A 9 33.19 21.17 -6.92
N ILE A 10 32.91 20.04 -7.55
CA ILE A 10 31.65 19.81 -8.24
C ILE A 10 30.59 19.84 -7.13
N GLN A 11 29.93 20.99 -6.95
CA GLN A 11 28.69 21.05 -6.21
C GLN A 11 27.68 20.18 -6.96
N GLU A 12 27.38 19.01 -6.40
CA GLU A 12 26.16 18.27 -6.73
C GLU A 12 25.00 19.22 -6.53
N VAL A 13 24.44 19.70 -7.65
CA VAL A 13 23.18 20.42 -7.66
C VAL A 13 22.13 19.39 -7.25
N MET A 14 21.85 19.32 -5.94
CA MET A 14 20.73 18.55 -5.42
C MET A 14 19.47 19.05 -6.10
N ALA A 15 18.92 18.24 -7.00
CA ALA A 15 17.70 18.56 -7.70
C ALA A 15 16.59 18.81 -6.67
N LYS A 16 15.96 19.98 -6.71
CA LYS A 16 14.83 20.29 -5.83
C LYS A 16 13.73 19.23 -6.03
N PRO A 17 13.13 18.70 -4.95
CA PRO A 17 12.06 17.71 -5.06
C PRO A 17 10.90 18.27 -5.91
N LEU A 18 10.39 17.44 -6.81
CA LEU A 18 9.25 17.77 -7.67
C LEU A 18 8.00 17.96 -6.80
N ARG A 19 7.39 19.15 -6.86
CA ARG A 19 6.12 19.45 -6.17
C ARG A 19 4.88 19.16 -7.01
N GLN A 20 5.08 18.92 -8.30
CA GLN A 20 4.04 18.55 -9.24
C GLN A 20 4.52 17.37 -10.07
N SER A 21 3.64 16.40 -10.27
CA SER A 21 3.96 15.21 -11.05
C SER A 21 4.15 15.60 -12.51
N VAL A 22 5.25 15.17 -13.11
CA VAL A 22 5.45 15.20 -14.56
C VAL A 22 4.72 14.04 -15.24
N ILE A 23 4.35 13.01 -14.47
CA ILE A 23 3.44 11.96 -14.89
C ILE A 23 2.02 12.52 -14.88
N ILE A 24 1.55 12.95 -16.05
CA ILE A 24 0.15 13.37 -16.22
C ILE A 24 -0.75 12.14 -16.16
N SER A 25 -1.18 11.76 -14.95
CA SER A 25 -2.23 10.77 -14.78
C SER A 25 -3.54 11.32 -15.36
N GLY A 26 -4.20 10.55 -16.24
CA GLY A 26 -5.63 10.75 -16.51
C GLY A 26 -6.44 10.51 -15.24
N GLU A 27 -7.74 10.83 -15.26
CA GLU A 27 -8.62 10.52 -14.12
C GLU A 27 -8.49 9.03 -13.73
N LYS A 28 -7.97 8.80 -12.51
CA LYS A 28 -7.66 7.54 -11.80
C LYS A 28 -6.30 6.87 -12.11
N PRO A 29 -5.42 6.76 -11.11
CA PRO A 29 -4.82 5.46 -10.80
C PRO A 29 -5.96 4.55 -10.31
N ALA A 30 -6.39 3.59 -11.12
CA ALA A 30 -7.51 2.68 -10.83
C ALA A 30 -7.15 1.57 -9.81
N ARG A 31 -6.17 1.80 -8.93
CA ARG A 31 -5.72 0.80 -7.96
C ARG A 31 -6.13 1.16 -6.54
N PRO A 32 -6.69 0.20 -5.80
CA PRO A 32 -7.18 0.45 -4.45
C PRO A 32 -6.05 0.66 -3.42
N SER A 33 -4.82 0.19 -3.69
CA SER A 33 -3.68 0.28 -2.76
C SER A 33 -2.30 0.08 -3.45
N TYR A 34 -1.22 0.56 -2.81
CA TYR A 34 0.17 0.23 -3.14
C TYR A 34 0.48 -1.24 -2.89
N GLY A 35 -0.09 -1.81 -1.83
CA GLY A 35 0.11 -3.20 -1.42
C GLY A 35 -0.19 -4.23 -2.50
N GLU A 36 -1.21 -3.97 -3.34
CA GLU A 36 -1.53 -4.83 -4.48
C GLU A 36 -0.37 -4.91 -5.47
N SER A 37 0.17 -3.75 -5.85
CA SER A 37 1.27 -3.66 -6.81
C SER A 37 2.57 -4.23 -6.23
N ILE A 38 2.88 -3.96 -4.96
CA ILE A 38 4.07 -4.49 -4.30
C ILE A 38 4.01 -6.01 -4.20
N SER A 39 2.86 -6.58 -3.80
CA SER A 39 2.71 -8.03 -3.61
C SER A 39 2.81 -8.83 -4.90
N GLN A 40 2.47 -8.23 -6.04
CA GLN A 40 2.53 -8.86 -7.37
C GLN A 40 3.86 -8.61 -8.10
N SER A 41 4.73 -7.77 -7.53
CA SER A 41 5.98 -7.36 -8.18
C SER A 41 7.10 -8.40 -8.04
N THR A 42 7.94 -8.48 -9.06
CA THR A 42 9.21 -9.22 -8.99
C THR A 42 10.38 -8.30 -8.67
N ILE A 43 10.36 -7.07 -9.17
CA ILE A 43 11.41 -6.07 -8.99
C ILE A 43 10.78 -4.72 -8.62
N ILE A 44 11.36 -4.04 -7.63
CA ILE A 44 11.05 -2.66 -7.28
C ILE A 44 12.37 -1.90 -7.14
N VAL A 45 12.51 -0.81 -7.88
CA VAL A 45 13.73 0.00 -7.90
C VAL A 45 13.42 1.48 -7.77
N LEU A 46 14.41 2.24 -7.31
CA LEU A 46 14.45 3.69 -7.43
C LEU A 46 15.49 4.09 -8.47
N GLY A 47 15.25 5.20 -9.17
CA GLY A 47 16.21 5.67 -10.15
C GLY A 47 15.74 6.82 -11.01
N ASP A 48 16.55 7.13 -12.02
CA ASP A 48 16.25 8.15 -13.02
C ASP A 48 15.69 7.49 -14.28
N TYR A 49 14.56 7.98 -14.75
CA TYR A 49 13.95 7.53 -16.00
C TYR A 49 14.28 8.48 -17.15
N ALA A 50 14.72 7.90 -18.25
CA ALA A 50 14.81 8.56 -19.54
C ALA A 50 13.63 8.14 -20.42
N ASN A 51 13.00 9.11 -21.08
CA ASN A 51 11.90 8.93 -22.05
C ASN A 51 12.20 7.93 -23.19
N THR A 52 13.45 7.51 -23.36
CA THR A 52 13.87 6.42 -24.25
C THR A 52 13.58 5.02 -23.68
N GLY A 53 12.90 4.89 -22.54
CA GLY A 53 12.65 3.60 -21.89
C GLY A 53 13.85 3.07 -21.11
N LYS A 54 14.71 3.95 -20.57
CA LYS A 54 15.86 3.53 -19.74
C LYS A 54 15.69 3.99 -18.31
N ILE A 55 16.00 3.11 -17.36
CA ILE A 55 15.99 3.44 -15.92
C ILE A 55 17.41 3.25 -15.38
N LYS A 56 18.05 4.34 -14.94
CA LYS A 56 19.31 4.27 -14.22
C LYS A 56 19.01 4.03 -12.75
N VAL A 57 19.25 2.82 -12.26
CA VAL A 57 18.89 2.38 -10.91
C VAL A 57 19.85 2.99 -9.89
N SER A 58 19.31 3.71 -8.92
CA SER A 58 20.07 4.19 -7.75
C SER A 58 19.93 3.24 -6.56
N GLU A 59 18.79 2.57 -6.41
CA GLU A 59 18.50 1.69 -5.28
C GLU A 59 17.56 0.56 -5.70
N VAL A 60 17.76 -0.65 -5.16
CA VAL A 60 16.83 -1.78 -5.34
C VAL A 60 16.09 -2.00 -4.03
N LEU A 61 14.78 -1.74 -4.02
CA LEU A 61 13.92 -1.97 -2.84
C LEU A 61 13.46 -3.42 -2.74
N SER A 62 13.32 -4.10 -3.88
CA SER A 62 12.96 -5.52 -3.97
C SER A 62 13.52 -6.14 -5.25
N GLY A 63 14.01 -7.38 -5.16
CA GLY A 63 14.57 -8.12 -6.28
C GLY A 63 16.07 -8.38 -6.08
N ASP A 64 16.78 -8.62 -7.18
CA ASP A 64 18.22 -8.85 -7.16
C ASP A 64 18.99 -7.53 -6.87
N PRO A 65 19.75 -7.43 -5.77
CA PRO A 65 20.50 -6.23 -5.43
C PRO A 65 21.58 -5.85 -6.45
N SER A 66 22.02 -6.80 -7.28
CA SER A 66 23.05 -6.59 -8.30
C SER A 66 22.65 -5.56 -9.36
N TRP A 67 21.38 -5.15 -9.42
CA TRP A 67 20.86 -4.15 -10.34
C TRP A 67 21.16 -2.70 -9.91
N THR A 68 21.63 -2.49 -8.68
CA THR A 68 22.07 -1.17 -8.19
C THR A 68 23.15 -0.59 -9.11
N ASN A 69 23.04 0.69 -9.47
CA ASN A 69 23.92 1.39 -10.42
C ASN A 69 23.91 0.84 -11.87
N LYS A 70 23.05 -0.13 -12.20
CA LYS A 70 22.84 -0.60 -13.58
C LYS A 70 21.76 0.20 -14.28
N THR A 71 21.74 0.11 -15.60
CA THR A 71 20.66 0.68 -16.42
C THR A 71 19.73 -0.43 -16.89
N LEU A 72 18.46 -0.35 -16.51
CA LEU A 72 17.39 -1.18 -17.07
C LEU A 72 17.00 -0.63 -18.42
N THR A 73 16.83 -1.51 -19.41
CA THR A 73 16.24 -1.15 -20.70
C THR A 73 14.87 -1.80 -20.79
N LEU A 74 13.82 -0.99 -20.83
CA LEU A 74 12.45 -1.42 -21.00
C LEU A 74 12.22 -1.82 -22.46
N ARG A 75 11.26 -2.71 -22.73
CA ARG A 75 10.87 -3.07 -24.12
C ARG A 75 10.33 -1.88 -24.90
N SER A 76 9.71 -0.93 -24.20
CA SER A 76 9.22 0.32 -24.77
C SER A 76 9.27 1.43 -23.70
N PRO A 77 9.26 2.72 -24.10
CA PRO A 77 9.02 3.81 -23.17
C PRO A 77 7.76 3.59 -22.33
N LEU A 78 7.77 4.10 -21.09
CA LEU A 78 6.61 4.00 -20.21
C LEU A 78 5.43 4.76 -20.84
N VAL A 79 4.27 4.11 -20.83
CA VAL A 79 3.00 4.70 -21.24
C VAL A 79 2.05 4.57 -20.05
N MET A 80 1.38 5.65 -19.68
CA MET A 80 0.49 5.70 -18.53
C MET A 80 -0.96 5.95 -18.97
N GLY A 81 -1.84 4.97 -18.75
CA GLY A 81 -3.30 5.12 -18.80
C GLY A 81 -3.89 5.85 -20.01
N CYS A 82 -4.99 6.58 -19.79
CA CYS A 82 -5.87 7.18 -20.80
C CYS A 82 -5.25 8.25 -21.73
N ARG A 83 -3.92 8.37 -21.79
CA ARG A 83 -3.21 9.22 -22.76
C ARG A 83 -1.99 8.49 -23.32
N LEU A 84 -1.95 8.33 -24.64
CA LEU A 84 -0.86 7.75 -25.43
C LEU A 84 0.37 8.68 -25.50
N GLN A 85 0.77 9.32 -24.40
CA GLN A 85 2.01 10.07 -24.37
C GLN A 85 3.09 9.26 -23.63
N PRO A 86 4.30 9.14 -24.21
CA PRO A 86 5.41 8.59 -23.47
C PRO A 86 5.64 9.46 -22.25
N VAL A 87 5.85 8.81 -21.10
CA VAL A 87 6.20 9.52 -19.87
C VAL A 87 7.48 10.33 -20.14
N PRO A 88 7.55 11.62 -19.77
CA PRO A 88 8.77 12.41 -19.95
C PRO A 88 9.89 11.87 -19.05
N SER A 89 11.13 12.30 -19.29
CA SER A 89 12.24 11.95 -18.39
C SER A 89 12.03 12.58 -17.01
N PHE A 90 12.33 11.85 -15.93
CA PHE A 90 12.27 12.35 -14.56
C PHE A 90 13.30 11.67 -13.67
N LYS A 91 13.62 12.33 -12.55
CA LYS A 91 14.62 11.86 -11.60
C LYS A 91 13.97 11.34 -10.33
N ASN A 92 14.69 10.48 -9.62
CA ASN A 92 14.30 9.95 -8.31
C ASN A 92 12.94 9.24 -8.30
N GLY A 93 12.57 8.56 -9.38
CA GLY A 93 11.32 7.81 -9.47
C GLY A 93 11.34 6.49 -8.71
N ALA A 94 10.16 5.98 -8.34
CA ALA A 94 9.96 4.60 -7.92
C ALA A 94 9.30 3.79 -9.05
N PHE A 95 9.87 2.63 -9.37
CA PHE A 95 9.43 1.77 -10.47
C PHE A 95 9.12 0.38 -9.97
N ILE A 96 7.90 -0.09 -10.22
CA ILE A 96 7.42 -1.42 -9.82
C ILE A 96 7.20 -2.25 -11.08
N TYR A 97 8.00 -3.30 -11.25
CA TYR A 97 7.85 -4.26 -12.34
C TYR A 97 6.91 -5.39 -11.95
N ARG A 98 5.89 -5.60 -12.78
CA ARG A 98 4.99 -6.75 -12.69
C ARG A 98 5.16 -7.61 -13.94
N PRO A 99 5.56 -8.89 -13.77
CA PRO A 99 5.70 -9.78 -14.92
C PRO A 99 4.32 -10.04 -15.55
N PRO A 100 4.28 -10.42 -16.83
CA PRO A 100 3.05 -10.85 -17.49
C PRO A 100 2.36 -11.95 -16.69
N GLN A 101 1.05 -11.80 -16.44
CA GLN A 101 0.27 -12.82 -15.76
C GLN A 101 -0.40 -13.74 -16.78
N SER A 102 -0.09 -15.04 -16.71
CA SER A 102 -0.66 -16.07 -17.60
C SER A 102 -2.12 -16.41 -17.32
N LYS A 103 -2.68 -15.98 -16.18
CA LYS A 103 -4.10 -16.15 -15.84
C LYS A 103 -4.73 -14.79 -15.63
N GLY A 104 -5.54 -14.38 -16.60
CA GLY A 104 -6.29 -13.15 -16.56
C GLY A 104 -7.22 -13.10 -15.35
N GLY A 105 -7.07 -12.04 -14.55
CA GLY A 105 -8.17 -11.58 -13.71
C GLY A 105 -9.33 -11.07 -14.56
N ARG A 106 -10.28 -10.38 -13.92
CA ARG A 106 -11.55 -9.88 -14.50
C ARG A 106 -11.44 -9.05 -15.80
N TRP A 107 -10.22 -8.71 -16.23
CA TRP A 107 -9.89 -7.89 -17.41
C TRP A 107 -9.09 -8.63 -18.50
N GLY A 108 -8.97 -9.96 -18.43
CA GLY A 108 -8.32 -10.77 -19.45
C GLY A 108 -6.81 -10.99 -19.23
N ILE A 109 -6.22 -11.81 -20.10
CA ILE A 109 -4.78 -12.12 -20.12
C ILE A 109 -4.04 -10.83 -20.52
N THR A 110 -3.26 -10.25 -19.61
CA THR A 110 -2.30 -9.21 -19.96
C THR A 110 -0.95 -9.88 -20.23
N ASN A 111 -0.71 -10.23 -21.49
CA ASN A 111 0.58 -10.78 -21.95
C ASN A 111 1.70 -9.72 -21.96
N GLU A 112 1.44 -8.52 -21.46
CA GLU A 112 2.34 -7.39 -21.53
C GLU A 112 3.06 -7.18 -20.20
N GLU A 113 4.36 -6.87 -20.29
CA GLU A 113 5.16 -6.40 -19.17
C GLU A 113 4.60 -5.07 -18.67
N TYR A 114 4.32 -4.97 -17.38
CA TYR A 114 3.76 -3.77 -16.80
C TYR A 114 4.76 -3.12 -15.84
N TRP A 115 4.99 -1.84 -16.03
CA TRP A 115 5.75 -0.99 -15.12
C TRP A 115 4.86 0.09 -14.54
N GLU A 116 4.78 0.13 -13.21
CA GLU A 116 4.20 1.25 -12.49
C GLU A 116 5.30 2.23 -12.14
N ALA A 117 5.05 3.52 -12.30
CA ALA A 117 6.00 4.58 -12.01
C ALA A 117 5.37 5.65 -11.13
N PHE A 118 6.14 6.09 -10.14
CA PHE A 118 5.80 7.19 -9.23
C PHE A 118 6.93 8.21 -9.25
N ASP A 119 6.60 9.50 -9.39
CA ASP A 119 7.55 10.60 -9.49
C ASP A 119 7.37 11.66 -8.40
N LEU A 120 6.32 11.54 -7.57
CA LEU A 120 6.09 12.42 -6.43
C LEU A 120 6.79 11.90 -5.17
N PRO A 121 7.44 12.79 -4.38
CA PRO A 121 8.13 12.43 -3.14
C PRO A 121 7.28 11.54 -2.21
N ASP A 122 6.04 11.92 -1.93
CA ASP A 122 5.14 11.15 -1.06
C ASP A 122 4.89 9.73 -1.54
N GLN A 123 4.65 9.57 -2.84
CA GLN A 123 4.39 8.26 -3.43
C GLN A 123 5.64 7.37 -3.32
N ILE A 124 6.82 7.94 -3.56
CA ILE A 124 8.10 7.27 -3.42
C ILE A 124 8.34 6.87 -1.96
N SER A 125 8.06 7.76 -1.01
CA SER A 125 8.14 7.49 0.43
C SER A 125 7.19 6.37 0.85
N PHE A 126 5.93 6.35 0.38
CA PHE A 126 5.02 5.24 0.63
C PHE A 126 5.56 3.92 0.10
N VAL A 127 6.11 3.89 -1.12
CA VAL A 127 6.74 2.68 -1.67
C VAL A 127 7.91 2.23 -0.77
N LYS A 128 8.81 3.13 -0.38
CA LYS A 128 9.94 2.82 0.51
C LYS A 128 9.49 2.20 1.83
N TYR A 129 8.42 2.72 2.43
CA TYR A 129 7.90 2.21 3.71
C TYR A 129 7.15 0.89 3.57
N LEU A 130 6.35 0.73 2.53
CA LEU A 130 5.46 -0.42 2.38
C LEU A 130 6.19 -1.66 1.85
N VAL A 131 7.23 -1.49 1.03
CA VAL A 131 8.01 -2.63 0.51
C VAL A 131 8.53 -3.56 1.61
N PRO A 132 9.26 -3.10 2.64
CA PRO A 132 9.75 -3.99 3.70
C PRO A 132 8.61 -4.63 4.50
N ILE A 133 7.45 -3.98 4.61
CA ILE A 133 6.26 -4.56 5.24
C ILE A 133 5.74 -5.72 4.41
N TYR A 134 5.43 -5.51 3.13
CA TYR A 134 4.86 -6.54 2.25
C TYR A 134 5.83 -7.68 1.92
N LYS A 135 7.13 -7.52 2.19
CA LYS A 135 8.14 -8.59 2.08
C LYS A 135 8.27 -9.48 3.32
N LYS A 136 7.62 -9.14 4.44
CA LYS A 136 7.54 -10.05 5.59
C LYS A 136 6.94 -11.39 5.15
N GLN A 137 7.42 -12.50 5.71
CA GLN A 137 7.07 -13.84 5.24
C GLN A 137 5.61 -14.18 5.55
N SER A 138 5.17 -13.96 6.78
CA SER A 138 3.83 -14.32 7.21
C SER A 138 2.83 -13.18 7.01
N GLU A 139 1.58 -13.56 6.73
CA GLU A 139 0.46 -12.63 6.64
C GLU A 139 0.25 -11.86 7.94
N GLN A 140 0.36 -12.54 9.08
CA GLN A 140 0.23 -11.95 10.40
C GLN A 140 1.28 -10.85 10.65
N GLN A 141 2.54 -11.10 10.27
CA GLN A 141 3.61 -10.10 10.39
C GLN A 141 3.36 -8.87 9.50
N ARG A 142 2.84 -9.08 8.28
CA ARG A 142 2.45 -7.98 7.38
C ARG A 142 1.33 -7.16 7.99
N LEU A 143 0.26 -7.83 8.44
CA LEU A 143 -0.91 -7.17 8.97
C LEU A 143 -0.61 -6.45 10.28
N GLN A 144 0.22 -7.03 11.14
CA GLN A 144 0.66 -6.40 12.39
C GLN A 144 1.38 -5.07 12.10
N ALA A 145 2.34 -5.07 11.17
CA ALA A 145 3.06 -3.84 10.81
C ALA A 145 2.15 -2.78 10.15
N LEU A 146 1.19 -3.19 9.31
CA LEU A 146 0.21 -2.25 8.75
C LEU A 146 -0.73 -1.72 9.84
N SER A 147 -1.11 -2.54 10.82
CA SER A 147 -1.97 -2.14 11.94
C SER A 147 -1.31 -1.08 12.82
N GLU A 148 0.02 -1.11 12.93
CA GLU A 148 0.77 -0.10 13.65
C GLU A 148 0.68 1.25 12.93
N LEU A 149 0.81 1.28 11.61
CA LEU A 149 0.70 2.51 10.79
C LEU A 149 -0.75 3.02 10.66
N PHE A 150 -1.74 2.18 10.94
CA PHE A 150 -3.14 2.59 11.05
C PHE A 150 -3.36 3.52 12.27
N ILE A 151 -2.48 3.42 13.28
CA ILE A 151 -2.49 4.27 14.46
C ILE A 151 -1.68 5.53 14.16
N GLU A 152 -2.34 6.69 14.11
CA GLU A 152 -1.72 7.98 13.72
C GLU A 152 -0.41 8.27 14.47
N GLN A 153 -0.37 7.94 15.78
CA GLN A 153 0.79 8.18 16.63
C GLN A 153 2.06 7.39 16.24
N ASN A 154 1.92 6.34 15.43
CA ASN A 154 3.02 5.46 15.05
C ASN A 154 3.56 5.75 13.64
N ILE A 155 3.02 6.76 12.96
CA ILE A 155 3.49 7.12 11.62
C ILE A 155 4.86 7.83 11.75
N PRO A 156 5.84 7.48 10.90
CA PRO A 156 7.06 8.26 10.73
C PRO A 156 6.79 9.77 10.68
N LYS A 157 7.57 10.53 11.45
CA LYS A 157 7.34 11.97 11.67
C LYS A 157 7.59 12.82 10.41
N ALA A 158 7.01 14.02 10.41
CA ALA A 158 7.09 15.03 9.35
C ALA A 158 8.53 15.26 8.84
N GLY A 159 8.68 15.27 7.51
CA GLY A 159 9.96 15.43 6.79
C GLY A 159 10.12 14.47 5.61
N GLU A 160 9.37 13.37 5.60
CA GLU A 160 9.38 12.36 4.53
C GLU A 160 8.11 12.37 3.66
N PHE A 161 7.08 13.09 4.11
CA PHE A 161 5.79 13.28 3.43
C PHE A 161 5.42 14.77 3.41
N ASP A 162 4.94 15.26 2.28
CA ASP A 162 4.46 16.62 2.01
C ASP A 162 3.03 16.84 2.54
N GLY A 163 2.27 15.77 2.80
CA GLY A 163 0.92 15.80 3.39
C GLY A 163 0.74 14.88 4.61
N ASP A 164 -0.50 14.73 5.08
CA ASP A 164 -0.85 13.76 6.14
C ASP A 164 -0.80 12.32 5.59
N PRO A 165 0.19 11.50 5.99
CA PRO A 165 0.32 10.13 5.49
C PRO A 165 -0.67 9.16 6.13
N HIS A 166 -1.38 9.55 7.20
CA HIS A 166 -2.29 8.66 7.92
C HIS A 166 -3.41 8.15 7.04
N SER A 167 -4.01 9.04 6.25
CA SER A 167 -5.09 8.66 5.34
C SER A 167 -4.66 7.57 4.33
N THR A 168 -3.42 7.61 3.85
CA THR A 168 -2.87 6.62 2.92
C THR A 168 -2.57 5.30 3.63
N PHE A 169 -1.85 5.31 4.75
CA PHE A 169 -1.57 4.08 5.51
C PHE A 169 -2.84 3.40 6.02
N LYS A 170 -3.83 4.19 6.41
CA LYS A 170 -5.16 3.71 6.76
C LYS A 170 -5.83 2.99 5.58
N LYS A 171 -5.82 3.58 4.38
CA LYS A 171 -6.34 2.92 3.16
C LYS A 171 -5.59 1.62 2.86
N GLU A 172 -4.27 1.61 3.02
CA GLU A 172 -3.45 0.41 2.83
C GLU A 172 -3.83 -0.71 3.79
N PHE A 173 -3.97 -0.41 5.07
CA PHE A 173 -4.41 -1.39 6.06
C PHE A 173 -5.83 -1.89 5.76
N LEU A 174 -6.78 -0.99 5.47
CA LEU A 174 -8.17 -1.35 5.16
C LEU A 174 -8.28 -2.18 3.89
N TRP A 175 -7.43 -1.96 2.89
CA TRP A 175 -7.33 -2.85 1.74
C TRP A 175 -6.72 -4.20 2.12
N ALA A 176 -5.62 -4.21 2.88
CA ALA A 176 -4.89 -5.43 3.24
C ALA A 176 -5.77 -6.39 4.04
N ILE A 177 -6.58 -5.89 4.99
CA ILE A 177 -7.51 -6.72 5.75
C ILE A 177 -8.47 -7.46 4.82
N THR A 178 -8.89 -6.90 3.67
CA THR A 178 -9.76 -7.61 2.69
C THR A 178 -9.14 -8.84 2.06
N LYS A 179 -7.81 -8.93 2.08
CA LYS A 179 -7.02 -10.04 1.51
C LYS A 179 -6.45 -10.96 2.57
N MET A 180 -6.14 -10.41 3.75
CA MET A 180 -5.45 -11.09 4.85
C MET A 180 -6.45 -11.59 5.90
N ARG A 181 -7.15 -12.69 5.58
CA ARG A 181 -8.29 -13.21 6.35
C ARG A 181 -7.96 -14.42 7.22
N LYS A 182 -6.68 -14.75 7.44
CA LYS A 182 -6.36 -15.94 8.25
C LYS A 182 -6.78 -15.76 9.72
N PRO A 183 -7.29 -16.80 10.41
CA PRO A 183 -7.74 -16.69 11.81
C PRO A 183 -6.66 -16.23 12.79
N GLU A 184 -5.38 -16.46 12.51
CA GLU A 184 -4.26 -16.01 13.38
C GLU A 184 -4.14 -14.48 13.45
N ASN A 185 -4.79 -13.75 12.54
CA ASN A 185 -4.83 -12.30 12.54
C ASN A 185 -5.91 -11.72 13.48
N PHE A 186 -6.75 -12.57 14.09
CA PHE A 186 -7.91 -12.11 14.88
C PHE A 186 -7.52 -11.13 16.00
N GLU A 187 -6.45 -11.42 16.73
CA GLU A 187 -6.00 -10.57 17.85
C GLU A 187 -5.62 -9.14 17.40
N ILE A 188 -5.06 -9.01 16.18
CA ILE A 188 -4.70 -7.73 15.58
C ILE A 188 -5.97 -6.90 15.32
N VAL A 189 -6.96 -7.54 14.70
CA VAL A 189 -8.24 -6.90 14.37
C VAL A 189 -9.05 -6.58 15.63
N GLN A 190 -9.09 -7.50 16.60
CA GLN A 190 -9.73 -7.30 17.90
C GLN A 190 -9.15 -6.09 18.62
N LYS A 191 -7.83 -5.98 18.71
CA LYS A 191 -7.15 -4.86 19.37
C LYS A 191 -7.50 -3.52 18.73
N LEU A 192 -7.55 -3.45 17.40
CA LEU A 192 -7.95 -2.24 16.70
C LEU A 192 -9.45 -1.94 16.90
N TYR A 193 -10.31 -2.94 16.82
CA TYR A 193 -11.75 -2.78 16.97
C TYR A 193 -12.16 -2.23 18.35
N GLY A 194 -11.47 -2.69 19.40
CA GLY A 194 -11.69 -2.25 20.79
C GLY A 194 -11.25 -0.81 21.10
N ARG A 195 -10.67 -0.08 20.13
CA ARG A 195 -10.27 1.31 20.32
C ARG A 195 -11.47 2.23 20.43
N LYS A 196 -11.42 3.13 21.42
CA LYS A 196 -12.49 4.11 21.69
C LYS A 196 -12.51 5.27 20.71
N ASP A 197 -11.35 5.60 20.13
CA ASP A 197 -11.14 6.68 19.17
C ASP A 197 -11.37 6.25 17.72
N LEU A 198 -11.74 4.98 17.49
CA LEU A 198 -11.98 4.47 16.16
C LEU A 198 -13.32 4.98 15.60
N SER A 199 -13.30 5.51 14.38
CA SER A 199 -14.50 5.99 13.69
C SER A 199 -15.48 4.86 13.37
N SER A 200 -16.77 5.16 13.26
CA SER A 200 -17.80 4.16 12.89
C SER A 200 -17.51 3.50 11.54
N THR A 201 -17.03 4.26 10.55
CA THR A 201 -16.67 3.74 9.22
C THR A 201 -15.55 2.70 9.30
N ASP A 202 -14.56 2.92 10.17
CA ASP A 202 -13.48 1.96 10.36
C ASP A 202 -13.97 0.73 11.14
N LYS A 203 -14.82 0.94 12.15
CA LYS A 203 -15.47 -0.16 12.87
C LYS A 203 -16.24 -1.07 11.92
N LEU A 204 -17.02 -0.51 11.00
CA LEU A 204 -17.74 -1.28 9.98
C LEU A 204 -16.78 -2.10 9.10
N SER A 205 -15.67 -1.50 8.66
CA SER A 205 -14.66 -2.20 7.85
C SER A 205 -14.00 -3.37 8.61
N LEU A 206 -13.76 -3.20 9.92
CA LEU A 206 -13.26 -4.26 10.78
C LEU A 206 -14.35 -5.31 11.08
N GLN A 207 -15.61 -4.92 11.30
CA GLN A 207 -16.72 -5.86 11.45
C GLN A 207 -16.88 -6.72 10.21
N ASP A 208 -16.73 -6.15 9.01
CA ASP A 208 -16.69 -6.92 7.75
C ASP A 208 -15.58 -7.96 7.76
N TRP A 209 -14.38 -7.64 8.25
CA TRP A 209 -13.34 -8.66 8.44
C TRP A 209 -13.80 -9.74 9.43
N ILE A 210 -14.30 -9.32 10.60
CA ILE A 210 -14.75 -10.22 11.68
C ILE A 210 -15.83 -11.19 11.17
N GLY A 211 -16.86 -10.68 10.49
CA GLY A 211 -17.96 -11.47 9.93
C GLY A 211 -17.51 -12.48 8.89
N ASN A 212 -16.55 -12.11 8.05
CA ASN A 212 -16.11 -12.96 6.94
C ASN A 212 -15.09 -14.04 7.32
N THR A 213 -14.47 -13.95 8.51
CA THR A 213 -13.54 -15.00 8.96
C THR A 213 -14.22 -16.16 9.67
N LEU A 214 -15.48 -15.98 10.10
CA LEU A 214 -16.25 -16.98 10.84
C LEU A 214 -15.54 -17.47 12.12
N ASP A 215 -14.62 -16.66 12.65
CA ASP A 215 -13.89 -16.99 13.88
C ASP A 215 -14.82 -16.92 15.09
N PRO A 216 -15.01 -18.00 15.89
CA PRO A 216 -15.93 -18.00 17.02
C PRO A 216 -15.62 -16.95 18.09
N ARG A 217 -14.37 -16.47 18.17
CA ARG A 217 -13.96 -15.40 19.10
C ARG A 217 -14.66 -14.06 18.78
N ALA A 218 -15.21 -13.91 17.56
CA ALA A 218 -15.98 -12.75 17.12
C ALA A 218 -17.25 -12.48 17.92
N ASN A 219 -17.90 -13.53 18.45
CA ASN A 219 -19.23 -13.42 19.06
C ASN A 219 -19.30 -12.35 20.14
N SER A 220 -18.33 -12.33 21.05
CA SER A 220 -18.30 -11.36 22.14
C SER A 220 -18.12 -9.92 21.63
N LEU A 221 -17.31 -9.71 20.59
CA LEU A 221 -17.09 -8.39 19.99
C LEU A 221 -18.35 -7.87 19.27
N LEU A 222 -19.06 -8.75 18.57
CA LEU A 222 -20.29 -8.40 17.87
C LEU A 222 -21.45 -8.15 18.85
N ILE A 223 -21.54 -8.91 19.95
CA ILE A 223 -22.50 -8.63 21.03
C ILE A 223 -22.19 -7.28 21.68
N GLU A 224 -20.93 -6.97 21.97
CA GLU A 224 -20.54 -5.67 22.50
C GLU A 224 -20.92 -4.52 21.55
N ALA A 225 -20.78 -4.75 20.24
CA ALA A 225 -21.14 -3.78 19.19
C ALA A 225 -22.62 -3.38 19.20
N LEU A 226 -23.52 -4.22 19.73
CA LEU A 226 -24.94 -3.90 19.88
C LEU A 226 -25.18 -2.71 20.82
N ASN A 227 -24.23 -2.41 21.72
CA ASN A 227 -24.27 -1.26 22.61
C ASN A 227 -23.68 0.03 21.99
N SER A 228 -23.28 -0.02 20.71
CA SER A 228 -22.77 1.16 20.01
C SER A 228 -23.84 2.24 19.88
N LYS A 229 -23.42 3.51 19.99
CA LYS A 229 -24.30 4.66 19.69
C LYS A 229 -24.55 4.83 18.19
N ASP A 230 -23.72 4.20 17.36
CA ASP A 230 -23.86 4.26 15.90
C ASP A 230 -24.78 3.15 15.40
N ARG A 231 -25.93 3.54 14.85
CA ARG A 231 -26.95 2.60 14.35
C ARG A 231 -26.45 1.69 13.23
N PHE A 232 -25.47 2.11 12.42
CA PHE A 232 -24.93 1.30 11.34
C PHE A 232 -24.04 0.20 11.90
N VAL A 233 -23.21 0.52 12.91
CA VAL A 233 -22.40 -0.48 13.63
C VAL A 233 -23.30 -1.52 14.33
N VAL A 234 -24.41 -1.07 14.92
CA VAL A 234 -25.41 -1.97 15.53
C VAL A 234 -26.08 -2.84 14.46
N SER A 235 -26.61 -2.24 13.40
CA SER A 235 -27.31 -2.96 12.32
C SER A 235 -26.41 -4.00 11.65
N ASP A 236 -25.14 -3.66 11.45
CA ASP A 236 -24.15 -4.56 10.87
C ASP A 236 -23.81 -5.73 11.82
N ALA A 237 -23.67 -5.45 13.12
CA ALA A 237 -23.49 -6.48 14.14
C ALA A 237 -24.67 -7.46 14.18
N VAL A 238 -25.91 -6.96 14.17
CA VAL A 238 -27.13 -7.80 14.13
C VAL A 238 -27.11 -8.71 12.91
N THR A 239 -26.80 -8.15 11.73
CA THR A 239 -26.73 -8.93 10.47
C THR A 239 -25.73 -10.06 10.59
N LYS A 240 -24.54 -9.78 11.12
CA LYS A 240 -23.48 -10.79 11.27
C LYS A 240 -23.80 -11.84 12.33
N LEU A 241 -24.37 -11.43 13.46
CA LEU A 241 -24.80 -12.34 14.52
C LEU A 241 -25.87 -13.32 14.03
N THR A 242 -26.88 -12.81 13.30
CA THR A 242 -27.98 -13.61 12.78
C THR A 242 -27.59 -14.50 11.59
N SER A 243 -26.71 -14.02 10.71
CA SER A 243 -26.37 -14.71 9.45
C SER A 243 -25.21 -15.68 9.58
N TYR A 244 -24.23 -15.38 10.44
CA TYR A 244 -22.96 -16.10 10.49
C TYR A 244 -22.66 -16.76 11.83
N TYR A 245 -23.24 -16.26 12.92
CA TYR A 245 -22.83 -16.63 14.28
C TYR A 245 -23.97 -17.11 15.18
N ARG A 246 -25.12 -17.44 14.61
CA ARG A 246 -26.34 -17.76 15.35
C ARG A 246 -26.14 -18.91 16.35
N ASN A 247 -26.43 -18.65 17.62
CA ASN A 247 -26.47 -19.61 18.72
C ASN A 247 -27.28 -19.04 19.90
N ASP A 248 -27.54 -19.84 20.93
CA ASP A 248 -28.35 -19.44 22.09
C ASP A 248 -27.86 -18.14 22.76
N LYS A 249 -26.53 -17.92 22.83
CA LYS A 249 -25.95 -16.71 23.42
C LYS A 249 -26.21 -15.48 22.56
N THR A 250 -26.12 -15.60 21.23
CA THR A 250 -26.38 -14.49 20.32
C THR A 250 -27.86 -14.19 20.23
N ASP A 251 -28.72 -15.22 20.24
CA ASP A 251 -30.17 -15.07 20.22
C ASP A 251 -30.64 -14.35 21.49
N ALA A 252 -30.10 -14.72 22.66
CA ALA A 252 -30.37 -14.01 23.92
C ALA A 252 -29.89 -12.56 23.93
N ALA A 253 -28.82 -12.23 23.21
CA ALA A 253 -28.30 -10.86 23.12
C ALA A 253 -29.09 -9.95 22.16
N LEU A 254 -29.93 -10.54 21.30
CA LEU A 254 -30.75 -9.83 20.31
C LEU A 254 -32.20 -9.60 20.77
N LEU A 255 -32.60 -10.17 21.92
CA LEU A 255 -33.90 -9.99 22.57
C LEU A 255 -33.89 -8.80 23.52
#